data_AF-A0A7X4KKV4-F1
#
_entry.id   AF-A0A7X4KKV4-F1
#
_cell.length_a   1.000
_cell.length_b   1.000
_cell.length_c   1.000
_cell.angle_alpha   90.00
_cell.angle_beta   90.00
_cell.angle_gamma   90.00
#
_symmetry.space_group_name_H-M   'P 1'
#
loop_
_entity.id
_entity.type
_entity.pdbx_description
1 polymer ?
#
loop_
_entity_poly.entity_id
_entity_poly.type
_entity_poly.pdbx_seq_one_letter_code
_entity_poly.pdbx_strand_id
1 'polypeptide(L)'
;MKKTLIALSLLSLAGAAQAGSPTIPAVVQAQLASCDAQIVQRAADGILRSPQTLQEPSLLISAAIDQRYAGHADEAAFLYLAMRLRMARQLLFERDWRPELMALTEQVQAPLIMPLVEADPARARAVVQRVLEWDRATPDPYRDRALAAGGAVAEQIEQADAELAGWPAQLQNQPERVEQARAALVKAEARVADVHQARCNPAAPDSVHLAAARQTIEQMAERTVRNAPVVLKRAVGEIKLAKSYSSRGVWLPVRMTYTVVPVKGKPFYAEVDVVSSITPDRKLGQVTTTLACITEHSASDRPSNFRDVCTDDPAARRR
;
A
#
# COMPACT_ATOMS: atom_id res chain seq x y z
N MET A 1 -37.88 25.32 29.90
CA MET A 1 -37.32 24.00 30.29
C MET A 1 -37.30 23.11 29.04
N LYS A 2 -36.12 22.79 28.48
CA LYS A 2 -35.52 21.42 28.34
C LYS A 2 -36.40 20.44 27.52
N LYS A 3 -35.98 19.74 26.46
CA LYS A 3 -34.65 19.35 25.90
C LYS A 3 -34.86 18.77 24.46
N THR A 4 -33.94 19.09 23.56
CA THR A 4 -33.23 18.25 22.56
C THR A 4 -33.89 17.09 21.76
N LEU A 5 -33.43 17.01 20.49
CA LEU A 5 -33.23 15.84 19.60
C LEU A 5 -34.40 15.32 18.75
N ILE A 6 -34.37 15.63 17.44
CA ILE A 6 -34.42 14.62 16.37
C ILE A 6 -33.42 15.01 15.27
N ALA A 7 -32.46 14.12 15.05
CA ALA A 7 -31.53 14.10 13.94
C ALA A 7 -32.00 13.06 12.90
N LEU A 8 -31.35 13.09 11.73
CA LEU A 8 -31.41 12.16 10.59
C LEU A 8 -32.59 12.30 9.62
N SER A 9 -32.29 12.83 8.43
CA SER A 9 -32.16 11.96 7.26
C SER A 9 -31.21 12.59 6.24
N LEU A 10 -30.20 11.79 5.90
CA LEU A 10 -29.04 12.13 5.08
C LEU A 10 -29.43 12.41 3.63
N LEU A 11 -28.99 13.59 3.17
CA LEU A 11 -28.26 13.83 1.92
C LEU A 11 -28.25 12.68 0.91
N SER A 12 -29.17 12.80 -0.06
CA SER A 12 -28.94 12.48 -1.45
C SER A 12 -27.77 13.30 -2.00
N LEU A 13 -26.54 12.80 -1.86
CA LEU A 13 -25.39 13.30 -2.62
C LEU A 13 -25.33 12.54 -3.95
N ALA A 14 -26.05 13.10 -4.93
CA ALA A 14 -25.62 13.04 -6.31
C ALA A 14 -24.15 13.49 -6.40
N GLY A 15 -23.42 12.89 -7.33
CA GLY A 15 -21.99 13.03 -7.49
C GLY A 15 -21.52 14.47 -7.51
N ALA A 16 -21.04 14.95 -6.37
CA ALA A 16 -19.87 15.80 -6.37
C ALA A 16 -18.70 14.84 -6.61
N ALA A 17 -18.18 14.82 -7.83
CA ALA A 17 -16.79 14.50 -8.02
C ALA A 17 -16.02 15.49 -7.14
N GLN A 18 -15.75 15.10 -5.89
CA GLN A 18 -14.61 15.60 -5.19
C GLN A 18 -13.47 15.34 -6.16
N ALA A 19 -12.82 16.40 -6.63
CA ALA A 19 -11.50 16.29 -7.20
C ALA A 19 -10.68 15.61 -6.10
N GLY A 20 -10.66 14.28 -6.13
CA GLY A 20 -10.07 13.47 -5.10
C GLY A 20 -8.62 13.92 -5.02
N SER A 21 -8.12 14.13 -3.81
CA SER A 21 -6.70 14.31 -3.58
C SER A 21 -5.96 13.31 -4.48
N PRO A 22 -5.00 13.76 -5.29
CA PRO A 22 -4.40 12.89 -6.29
C PRO A 22 -3.83 11.69 -5.55
N THR A 23 -4.24 10.50 -5.96
CA THR A 23 -3.84 9.23 -5.34
C THR A 23 -3.08 8.41 -6.37
N ILE A 24 -2.09 7.66 -5.91
CA ILE A 24 -1.38 6.71 -6.76
C ILE A 24 -2.38 5.63 -7.19
N PRO A 25 -2.56 5.36 -8.50
CA PRO A 25 -3.44 4.30 -8.96
C PRO A 25 -3.06 2.95 -8.32
N ALA A 26 -4.04 2.11 -7.98
CA ALA A 26 -3.81 0.84 -7.30
C ALA A 26 -2.81 -0.08 -8.04
N VAL A 27 -2.81 -0.04 -9.38
CA VAL A 27 -1.86 -0.78 -10.22
C VAL A 27 -0.43 -0.30 -9.99
N VAL A 28 -0.22 1.02 -9.92
CA VAL A 28 1.10 1.60 -9.67
C VAL A 28 1.54 1.31 -8.23
N GLN A 29 0.62 1.38 -7.27
CA GLN A 29 0.90 1.01 -5.88
C GLN A 29 1.30 -0.47 -5.76
N ALA A 30 0.66 -1.37 -6.51
CA ALA A 30 1.06 -2.77 -6.56
C ALA A 30 2.43 -2.96 -7.20
N GLN A 31 2.80 -2.15 -8.21
CA GLN A 31 4.13 -2.21 -8.83
C GLN A 31 5.22 -1.66 -7.91
N LEU A 32 4.99 -0.52 -7.24
CA LEU A 32 5.87 -0.04 -6.18
C LEU A 32 6.01 -1.07 -5.06
N ALA A 33 4.93 -1.80 -4.78
CA ALA A 33 4.77 -3.00 -3.97
C ALA A 33 5.72 -4.19 -4.24
N SER A 34 6.31 -4.25 -5.45
CA SER A 34 6.90 -5.46 -6.00
C SER A 34 8.20 -5.86 -5.32
N CYS A 35 8.52 -7.15 -5.34
CA CYS A 35 9.82 -7.67 -4.96
C CYS A 35 10.83 -7.67 -6.12
N ASP A 36 10.36 -7.40 -7.34
CA ASP A 36 11.21 -7.15 -8.49
C ASP A 36 11.58 -5.66 -8.54
N ALA A 37 12.86 -5.38 -8.27
CA ALA A 37 13.38 -4.02 -8.24
C ALA A 37 13.20 -3.28 -9.59
N GLN A 38 13.21 -3.97 -10.72
CA GLN A 38 12.97 -3.36 -12.04
C GLN A 38 11.49 -2.96 -12.24
N ILE A 39 10.56 -3.68 -11.60
CA ILE A 39 9.14 -3.27 -11.58
C ILE A 39 8.98 -2.01 -10.73
N VAL A 40 9.60 -1.98 -9.54
CA VAL A 40 9.58 -0.80 -8.65
C VAL A 40 10.16 0.42 -9.35
N GLN A 41 11.31 0.27 -10.02
CA GLN A 41 11.94 1.35 -10.78
C GLN A 41 11.01 1.93 -11.85
N ARG A 42 10.43 1.06 -12.69
CA ARG A 42 9.52 1.51 -13.76
C ARG A 42 8.29 2.25 -13.22
N ALA A 43 7.77 1.83 -12.08
CA ALA A 43 6.65 2.50 -11.43
C ALA A 43 7.04 3.88 -10.88
N ALA A 44 8.22 3.99 -10.22
CA ALA A 44 8.75 5.26 -9.76
C ALA A 44 9.02 6.24 -10.92
N ASP A 45 9.60 5.76 -12.03
CA ASP A 45 9.80 6.56 -13.24
C ASP A 45 8.47 7.03 -13.87
N GLY A 46 7.42 6.22 -13.74
CA GLY A 46 6.06 6.59 -14.15
C GLY A 46 5.48 7.71 -13.29
N ILE A 47 5.70 7.65 -11.98
CA ILE A 47 5.30 8.68 -11.02
C ILE A 47 6.03 9.99 -11.30
N LEU A 48 7.36 9.96 -11.49
CA LEU A 48 8.16 11.15 -11.79
C LEU A 48 7.75 11.87 -13.07
N ARG A 49 7.23 11.15 -14.06
CA ARG A 49 6.75 11.71 -15.33
C ARG A 49 5.28 12.11 -15.30
N SER A 50 4.55 11.80 -14.23
CA SER A 50 3.14 12.11 -14.10
C SER A 50 2.92 13.59 -13.78
N PRO A 51 2.16 14.35 -14.60
CA PRO A 51 1.83 15.74 -14.30
C PRO A 51 1.12 15.92 -12.94
N GLN A 52 0.38 14.91 -12.49
CA GLN A 52 -0.31 14.92 -11.19
C GLN A 52 0.68 14.91 -10.04
N THR A 53 1.77 14.16 -10.15
CA THR A 53 2.83 14.13 -9.15
C THR A 53 3.61 15.45 -9.10
N LEU A 54 3.69 16.18 -10.22
CA LEU A 54 4.27 17.53 -10.22
C LEU A 54 3.41 18.53 -9.42
N GLN A 55 2.10 18.30 -9.30
CA GLN A 55 1.17 19.13 -8.52
C GLN A 55 1.04 18.68 -7.07
N GLU A 56 1.19 17.38 -6.79
CA GLU A 56 1.17 16.83 -5.44
C GLU A 56 2.46 16.04 -5.16
N PRO A 57 3.52 16.73 -4.72
CA PRO A 57 4.84 16.13 -4.47
C PRO A 57 4.83 15.06 -3.39
N SER A 58 3.84 15.05 -2.48
CA SER A 58 3.72 14.03 -1.45
C SER A 58 3.59 12.60 -2.00
N LEU A 59 3.16 12.44 -3.26
CA LEU A 59 3.10 11.13 -3.93
C LEU A 59 4.49 10.52 -4.18
N LEU A 60 5.55 11.32 -4.16
CA LEU A 60 6.94 10.83 -4.27
C LEU A 60 7.40 10.09 -3.00
N ILE A 61 6.74 10.29 -1.86
CA ILE A 61 7.11 9.64 -0.58
C ILE A 61 7.00 8.12 -0.69
N SER A 62 5.89 7.62 -1.25
CA SER A 62 5.68 6.18 -1.44
C SER A 62 6.74 5.59 -2.37
N ALA A 63 7.02 6.27 -3.49
CA ALA A 63 8.04 5.83 -4.43
C ALA A 63 9.44 5.80 -3.78
N ALA A 64 9.80 6.82 -2.99
CA ALA A 64 11.09 6.86 -2.30
C ALA A 64 11.28 5.67 -1.36
N ILE A 65 10.26 5.34 -0.57
CA ILE A 65 10.34 4.25 0.41
C ILE A 65 10.31 2.88 -0.25
N ASP A 66 9.50 2.71 -1.28
CA ASP A 66 9.48 1.45 -2.01
C ASP A 66 10.78 1.19 -2.78
N GLN A 67 11.41 2.23 -3.33
CA GLN A 67 12.77 2.15 -3.88
C GLN A 67 13.80 1.78 -2.83
N ARG A 68 13.65 2.33 -1.61
CA ARG A 68 14.53 2.00 -0.48
C ARG A 68 14.41 0.52 -0.12
N TYR A 69 13.20 -0.02 -0.05
CA TYR A 69 12.97 -1.45 0.21
C TYR A 69 13.36 -2.36 -0.96
N ALA A 70 13.39 -1.85 -2.19
CA ALA A 70 13.88 -2.57 -3.36
C ALA A 70 15.41 -2.58 -3.50
N GLY A 71 16.13 -1.87 -2.63
CA GLY A 71 17.60 -1.78 -2.65
C GLY A 71 18.16 -0.64 -3.51
N HIS A 72 17.31 0.19 -4.10
CA HIS A 72 17.73 1.36 -4.90
C HIS A 72 17.92 2.59 -4.01
N ALA A 73 18.96 2.55 -3.18
CA ALA A 73 19.24 3.57 -2.16
C ALA A 73 19.38 5.01 -2.70
N ASP A 74 20.10 5.20 -3.81
CA ASP A 74 20.31 6.53 -4.40
C ASP A 74 19.04 7.08 -5.04
N GLU A 75 18.22 6.21 -5.62
CA GLU A 75 16.92 6.59 -6.18
C GLU A 75 15.94 6.99 -5.09
N ALA A 76 15.93 6.25 -3.97
CA ALA A 76 15.15 6.60 -2.79
C ALA A 76 15.54 7.99 -2.24
N ALA A 77 16.84 8.26 -2.13
CA ALA A 77 17.35 9.56 -1.67
C ALA A 77 16.99 10.68 -2.63
N PHE A 78 17.10 10.45 -3.94
CA PHE A 78 16.68 11.40 -4.97
C PHE A 78 15.18 11.74 -4.85
N LEU A 79 14.31 10.73 -4.83
CA LEU A 79 12.85 10.92 -4.74
C LEU A 79 12.45 11.64 -3.46
N TYR A 80 13.08 11.28 -2.33
CA TYR A 80 12.81 11.89 -1.04
C TYR A 80 13.24 13.37 -1.01
N LEU A 81 14.43 13.71 -1.49
CA LEU A 81 14.89 15.10 -1.51
C LEU A 81 14.13 15.95 -2.53
N ALA A 82 13.77 15.39 -3.69
CA ALA A 82 12.89 16.04 -4.67
C ALA A 82 11.51 16.37 -4.07
N MET A 83 10.94 15.42 -3.34
CA MET A 83 9.70 15.62 -2.60
C MET A 83 9.81 16.73 -1.55
N ARG A 84 10.84 16.69 -0.70
CA ARG A 84 11.03 17.71 0.35
C ARG A 84 11.16 19.11 -0.24
N LEU A 85 11.95 19.26 -1.30
CA LEU A 85 12.13 20.55 -1.98
C LEU A 85 10.79 21.10 -2.45
N ARG A 86 10.00 20.30 -3.17
CA ARG A 86 8.72 20.74 -3.73
C ARG A 86 7.64 20.92 -2.68
N MET A 87 7.59 20.08 -1.66
CA MET A 87 6.67 20.26 -0.53
C MET A 87 6.99 21.55 0.24
N ALA A 88 8.27 21.87 0.46
CA ALA A 88 8.65 23.13 1.11
C ALA A 88 8.12 24.35 0.35
N ARG A 89 8.21 24.35 -0.99
CA ARG A 89 7.64 25.41 -1.84
C ARG A 89 6.11 25.41 -1.82
N GLN A 90 5.47 24.26 -1.89
CA GLN A 90 4.01 24.14 -1.81
C GLN A 90 3.45 24.71 -0.49
N LEU A 91 4.14 24.48 0.62
CA LEU A 91 3.75 24.95 1.97
C LEU A 91 3.75 26.49 2.11
N LEU A 92 4.40 27.21 1.20
CA LEU A 92 4.32 28.68 1.13
C LEU A 92 2.95 29.17 0.66
N PHE A 93 2.20 28.32 -0.06
CA PHE A 93 0.91 28.66 -0.66
C PHE A 93 -0.26 27.87 -0.08
N GLU A 94 -0.03 26.61 0.32
CA GLU A 94 -1.04 25.66 0.73
C GLU A 94 -0.69 25.07 2.09
N ARG A 95 -1.52 25.33 3.12
CA ARG A 95 -1.24 24.99 4.52
C ARG A 95 -2.29 24.11 5.19
N ASP A 96 -3.00 23.30 4.41
CA ASP A 96 -3.99 22.35 4.94
C ASP A 96 -3.28 21.24 5.74
N TRP A 97 -3.58 19.96 5.51
CA TRP A 97 -2.98 18.81 6.20
C TRP A 97 -1.48 18.55 5.87
N ARG A 98 -0.87 19.40 5.05
CA ARG A 98 0.48 19.19 4.49
C ARG A 98 1.63 19.40 5.48
N PRO A 99 1.60 20.38 6.41
CA PRO A 99 2.61 20.48 7.47
C PRO A 99 2.65 19.22 8.34
N GLU A 100 1.49 18.67 8.71
CA GLU A 100 1.40 17.44 9.49
C GLU A 100 1.94 16.23 8.72
N LEU A 101 1.63 16.13 7.41
CA LEU A 101 2.21 15.10 6.56
C LEU A 101 3.74 15.22 6.50
N MET A 102 4.26 16.44 6.31
CA MET A 102 5.70 16.68 6.25
C MET A 102 6.37 16.27 7.56
N ALA A 103 5.80 16.65 8.71
CA ALA A 103 6.30 16.27 10.02
C ALA A 103 6.29 14.74 10.22
N LEU A 104 5.21 14.05 9.82
CA LEU A 104 5.14 12.58 9.88
C LEU A 104 6.19 11.93 8.97
N THR A 105 6.39 12.50 7.78
CA THR A 105 7.39 12.03 6.82
C THR A 105 8.81 12.18 7.38
N GLU A 106 9.09 13.31 8.02
CA GLU A 106 10.37 13.55 8.69
C GLU A 106 10.61 12.62 9.89
N GLN A 107 9.56 12.25 10.61
CA GLN A 107 9.66 11.35 11.76
C GLN A 107 9.78 9.86 11.37
N VAL A 108 9.10 9.45 10.29
CA VAL A 108 8.96 8.02 9.93
C VAL A 108 9.87 7.63 8.78
N GLN A 109 9.94 8.45 7.73
CA GLN A 109 10.60 8.09 6.48
C GLN A 109 12.03 8.62 6.40
N ALA A 110 12.28 9.85 6.89
CA ALA A 110 13.63 10.41 6.91
C ALA A 110 14.66 9.50 7.60
N PRO A 111 14.37 8.87 8.75
CA PRO A 111 15.33 7.99 9.41
C PRO A 111 15.76 6.77 8.59
N LEU A 112 15.00 6.40 7.55
CA LEU A 112 15.33 5.28 6.66
C LEU A 112 16.15 5.70 5.43
N ILE A 113 16.10 6.99 5.08
CA ILE A 113 16.66 7.52 3.82
C ILE A 113 17.79 8.52 4.09
N MET A 114 17.58 9.52 4.94
CA MET A 114 18.56 10.61 5.16
C MET A 114 19.94 10.13 5.62
N PRO A 115 20.07 9.10 6.47
CA PRO A 115 21.39 8.58 6.83
C PRO A 115 22.24 8.12 5.62
N LEU A 116 21.63 7.71 4.49
CA LEU A 116 22.36 7.32 3.28
C LEU A 116 23.20 8.46 2.72
N VAL A 117 22.59 9.64 2.64
CA VAL A 117 23.23 10.83 2.08
C VAL A 117 24.06 11.57 3.13
N GLU A 118 23.64 11.57 4.40
CA GLU A 118 24.40 12.23 5.46
C GLU A 118 25.70 11.50 5.84
N ALA A 119 25.73 10.17 5.74
CA ALA A 119 26.92 9.37 6.04
C ALA A 119 28.03 9.48 4.97
N ASP A 120 27.69 9.98 3.78
CA ASP A 120 28.57 10.09 2.62
C ASP A 120 28.35 11.44 1.89
N PRO A 121 29.17 12.46 2.20
CA PRO A 121 29.04 13.77 1.57
C PRO A 121 29.22 13.76 0.04
N ALA A 122 29.95 12.80 -0.53
CA ALA A 122 30.09 12.68 -1.98
C ALA A 122 28.78 12.19 -2.61
N ARG A 123 28.13 11.21 -1.99
CA ARG A 123 26.78 10.77 -2.37
C ARG A 123 25.76 11.90 -2.21
N ALA A 124 25.77 12.62 -1.08
CA ALA A 124 24.89 13.78 -0.89
C ALA A 124 25.03 14.78 -2.03
N ARG A 125 26.27 15.12 -2.42
CA ARG A 125 26.54 16.03 -3.53
C ARG A 125 25.94 15.51 -4.85
N ALA A 126 26.17 14.25 -5.19
CA ALA A 126 25.66 13.67 -6.43
C ALA A 126 24.12 13.65 -6.47
N VAL A 127 23.48 13.24 -5.38
CA VAL A 127 22.01 13.18 -5.29
C VAL A 127 21.40 14.58 -5.33
N VAL A 128 21.95 15.54 -4.56
CA VAL A 128 21.47 16.93 -4.56
C VAL A 128 21.63 17.56 -5.94
N GLN A 129 22.76 17.37 -6.61
CA GLN A 129 22.96 17.86 -7.97
C GLN A 129 21.89 17.33 -8.91
N ARG A 130 21.62 16.02 -8.86
CA ARG A 130 20.56 15.38 -9.66
C ARG A 130 19.16 15.94 -9.35
N VAL A 131 18.84 16.17 -8.07
CA VAL A 131 17.57 16.80 -7.65
C VAL A 131 17.43 18.19 -8.26
N LEU A 132 18.45 19.04 -8.16
CA LEU A 132 18.42 20.40 -8.68
C LEU A 132 18.40 20.45 -10.21
N GLU A 133 19.06 19.52 -10.89
CA GLU A 133 19.00 19.39 -12.35
C GLU A 133 17.61 18.95 -12.82
N TRP A 134 17.05 17.91 -12.19
CA TRP A 134 15.68 17.46 -12.46
C TRP A 134 14.66 18.56 -12.20
N ASP A 135 14.77 19.26 -11.07
CA ASP A 135 13.82 20.30 -10.68
C ASP A 135 13.84 21.47 -11.67
N ARG A 136 15.02 21.89 -12.14
CA ARG A 136 15.16 22.91 -13.19
C ARG A 136 14.56 22.47 -14.53
N ALA A 137 14.70 21.18 -14.87
CA ALA A 137 14.23 20.62 -16.13
C ALA A 137 12.72 20.29 -16.15
N THR A 138 12.03 20.39 -15.02
CA THR A 138 10.62 20.01 -14.89
C THR A 138 9.75 21.17 -14.44
N PRO A 139 8.48 21.24 -14.89
CA PRO A 139 7.54 22.25 -14.41
C PRO A 139 7.33 22.13 -12.90
N ASP A 140 7.35 23.28 -12.22
CA ASP A 140 7.00 23.43 -10.82
C ASP A 140 6.02 24.60 -10.68
N PRO A 141 4.71 24.34 -10.50
CA PRO A 141 3.71 25.40 -10.41
C PRO A 141 3.92 26.31 -9.21
N TYR A 142 4.59 25.86 -8.14
CA TYR A 142 4.84 26.65 -6.94
C TYR A 142 6.02 27.59 -7.12
N ARG A 143 7.06 27.13 -7.81
CA ARG A 143 8.18 28.00 -8.23
C ARG A 143 7.70 29.11 -9.16
N ASP A 144 6.92 28.77 -10.18
CA ASP A 144 6.43 29.74 -11.16
C ASP A 144 5.49 30.78 -10.51
N ARG A 145 4.63 30.34 -9.57
CA ARG A 145 3.77 31.22 -8.78
C ARG A 145 4.57 32.16 -7.88
N ALA A 146 5.64 31.68 -7.23
CA ALA A 146 6.48 32.52 -6.39
C ALA A 146 7.21 33.59 -7.19
N LEU A 147 7.78 33.21 -8.33
CA LEU A 147 8.44 34.15 -9.25
C LEU A 147 7.46 35.23 -9.74
N ALA A 148 6.22 34.84 -10.06
CA ALA A 148 5.18 35.78 -10.45
C ALA A 148 4.71 36.71 -9.32
N ALA A 149 4.67 36.20 -8.08
CA ALA A 149 4.30 36.99 -6.90
C ALA A 149 5.41 37.96 -6.47
N GLY A 150 6.68 37.58 -6.68
CA GLY A 150 7.85 38.34 -6.28
C GLY A 150 8.00 38.51 -4.76
N GLY A 151 8.94 39.37 -4.36
CA GLY A 151 9.17 39.75 -2.96
C GLY A 151 9.54 38.57 -2.06
N ALA A 152 9.07 38.61 -0.82
CA ALA A 152 9.49 37.68 0.24
C ALA A 152 9.24 36.19 -0.08
N VAL A 153 8.25 35.85 -0.92
CA VAL A 153 7.96 34.45 -1.29
C VAL A 153 9.00 33.94 -2.30
N ALA A 154 9.39 34.77 -3.27
CA ALA A 154 10.45 34.44 -4.21
C ALA A 154 11.79 34.27 -3.47
N GLU A 155 12.11 35.18 -2.54
CA GLU A 155 13.30 35.10 -1.69
C GLU A 155 13.33 33.81 -0.85
N GLN A 156 12.19 33.38 -0.29
CA GLN A 156 12.10 32.12 0.48
C GLN A 156 12.36 30.89 -0.39
N ILE A 157 11.91 30.87 -1.66
CA ILE A 157 12.21 29.77 -2.57
C ILE A 157 13.71 29.76 -2.94
N GLU A 158 14.27 30.91 -3.29
CA GLU A 158 15.71 31.01 -3.60
C GLU A 158 16.58 30.57 -2.42
N GLN A 159 16.17 30.93 -1.19
CA GLN A 159 16.85 30.49 0.03
C GLN A 159 16.76 28.97 0.19
N ALA A 160 15.58 28.36 0.04
CA ALA A 160 15.42 26.91 0.14
C ALA A 160 16.28 26.14 -0.88
N ASP A 161 16.38 26.67 -2.10
CA ASP A 161 17.20 26.10 -3.18
C ASP A 161 18.69 26.21 -2.84
N ALA A 162 19.13 27.37 -2.35
CA ALA A 162 20.51 27.61 -1.91
C ALA A 162 20.90 26.75 -0.71
N GLU A 163 19.99 26.57 0.26
CA GLU A 163 20.18 25.71 1.42
C GLU A 163 20.40 24.26 1.00
N LEU A 164 19.54 23.73 0.11
CA LEU A 164 19.70 22.38 -0.42
C LEU A 164 21.02 22.23 -1.19
N ALA A 165 21.37 23.20 -2.05
CA ALA A 165 22.60 23.18 -2.82
C ALA A 165 23.87 23.24 -1.95
N GLY A 166 23.84 24.02 -0.87
CA GLY A 166 24.95 24.19 0.06
C GLY A 166 25.10 23.06 1.09
N TRP A 167 24.02 22.31 1.35
CA TRP A 167 23.98 21.28 2.39
C TRP A 167 25.08 20.21 2.29
N PRO A 168 25.44 19.64 1.12
CA PRO A 168 26.54 18.68 1.02
C PRO A 168 27.90 19.25 1.46
N ALA A 169 28.16 20.54 1.21
CA ALA A 169 29.38 21.20 1.67
C ALA A 169 29.37 21.43 3.18
N GLN A 170 28.20 21.72 3.77
CA GLN A 170 28.06 21.81 5.22
C GLN A 170 28.36 20.48 5.92
N LEU A 171 27.91 19.36 5.35
CA LEU A 171 28.22 18.01 5.88
C LEU A 171 29.73 17.74 5.93
N GLN A 172 30.48 18.16 4.92
CA GLN A 172 31.95 18.01 4.88
C GLN A 172 32.64 18.74 6.04
N ASN A 173 32.05 19.85 6.49
CA ASN A 173 32.55 20.65 7.60
C ASN A 173 31.98 20.22 8.97
N GLN A 174 31.17 19.15 9.02
CA GLN A 174 30.51 18.64 10.23
C GLN A 174 30.78 17.13 10.43
N PRO A 175 32.02 16.72 10.73
CA PRO A 175 32.38 15.31 10.84
C PRO A 175 31.57 14.56 11.91
N GLU A 176 31.21 15.22 13.02
CA GLU A 176 30.36 14.61 14.06
C GLU A 176 28.97 14.21 13.53
N ARG A 177 28.38 15.03 12.64
CA ARG A 177 27.10 14.73 12.00
C ARG A 177 27.22 13.54 11.06
N VAL A 178 28.31 13.45 10.30
CA VAL A 178 28.59 12.32 9.40
C VAL A 178 28.73 11.02 10.21
N GLU A 179 29.45 11.03 11.34
CA GLU A 179 29.58 9.86 12.20
C GLU A 179 28.23 9.43 12.83
N GLN A 180 27.42 10.39 13.30
CA GLN A 180 26.06 10.11 13.78
C GLN A 180 25.19 9.49 12.67
N ALA A 181 25.28 10.00 11.45
CA ALA A 181 24.57 9.47 10.30
C ALA A 181 25.03 8.06 9.94
N ARG A 182 26.33 7.74 10.03
CA ARG A 182 26.85 6.38 9.83
C ARG A 182 26.26 5.39 10.85
N ALA A 183 26.19 5.78 12.12
CA ALA A 183 25.57 4.96 13.15
C ALA A 183 24.06 4.77 12.92
N ALA A 184 23.35 5.84 12.49
CA ALA A 184 21.94 5.76 12.13
C ALA A 184 21.70 4.89 10.88
N LEU A 185 22.60 4.95 9.91
CA LEU A 185 22.53 4.18 8.67
C LEU A 185 22.54 2.68 8.94
N VAL A 186 23.38 2.20 9.85
CA VAL A 186 23.39 0.77 10.24
C VAL A 186 22.01 0.32 10.74
N LYS A 187 21.34 1.14 11.56
CA LYS A 187 19.99 0.85 12.06
C LYS A 187 18.94 0.92 10.94
N ALA A 188 19.08 1.88 10.03
CA ALA A 188 18.22 2.02 8.87
C ALA A 188 18.32 0.80 7.94
N GLU A 189 19.53 0.32 7.64
CA GLU A 189 19.75 -0.86 6.80
C GLU A 189 19.13 -2.12 7.44
N ALA A 190 19.31 -2.32 8.74
CA ALA A 190 18.67 -3.44 9.44
C ALA A 190 17.14 -3.37 9.32
N ARG A 191 16.54 -2.20 9.53
CA ARG A 191 15.10 -2.01 9.39
C ARG A 191 14.60 -2.23 7.96
N VAL A 192 15.35 -1.77 6.96
CA VAL A 192 15.04 -1.97 5.55
C VAL A 192 15.11 -3.45 5.17
N ALA A 193 16.11 -4.17 5.66
CA ALA A 193 16.25 -5.61 5.46
C ALA A 193 15.06 -6.38 6.08
N ASP A 194 14.66 -6.05 7.31
CA ASP A 194 13.50 -6.67 7.98
C ASP A 194 12.20 -6.48 7.18
N VAL A 195 11.95 -5.26 6.72
CA VAL A 195 10.74 -4.95 5.93
C VAL A 195 10.79 -5.64 4.57
N HIS A 196 11.96 -5.62 3.90
CA HIS A 196 12.16 -6.33 2.65
C HIS A 196 11.89 -7.83 2.82
N GLN A 197 12.42 -8.46 3.87
CA GLN A 197 12.19 -9.88 4.14
C GLN A 197 10.72 -10.19 4.42
N ALA A 198 10.03 -9.35 5.19
CA ALA A 198 8.61 -9.53 5.50
C ALA A 198 7.73 -9.41 4.24
N ARG A 199 8.02 -8.41 3.40
CA ARG A 199 7.32 -8.14 2.13
C ARG A 199 7.63 -9.20 1.07
N CYS A 200 8.91 -9.57 0.96
CA CYS A 200 9.43 -10.50 -0.03
C CYS A 200 9.59 -11.92 0.52
N ASN A 201 8.66 -12.33 1.38
CA ASN A 201 8.58 -13.70 1.87
C ASN A 201 8.28 -14.68 0.71
N PRO A 202 9.07 -15.75 0.48
CA PRO A 202 8.82 -16.72 -0.60
C PRO A 202 7.43 -17.38 -0.57
N ALA A 203 6.77 -17.42 0.59
CA ALA A 203 5.40 -17.93 0.75
C ALA A 203 4.31 -16.92 0.34
N ALA A 204 4.68 -15.72 -0.09
CA ALA A 204 3.76 -14.69 -0.54
C ALA A 204 3.94 -14.44 -2.05
N PRO A 205 2.85 -14.31 -2.83
CA PRO A 205 2.97 -13.86 -4.21
C PRO A 205 3.46 -12.42 -4.27
N ASP A 206 4.06 -12.04 -5.38
CA ASP A 206 4.38 -10.64 -5.66
C ASP A 206 3.10 -9.79 -5.65
N SER A 207 3.19 -8.55 -5.17
CA SER A 207 2.07 -7.63 -5.08
C SER A 207 1.38 -7.40 -6.44
N VAL A 208 2.12 -7.43 -7.55
CA VAL A 208 1.54 -7.29 -8.90
C VAL A 208 0.65 -8.46 -9.29
N HIS A 209 0.82 -9.62 -8.65
CA HIS A 209 0.05 -10.83 -8.90
C HIS A 209 -1.00 -11.12 -7.81
N LEU A 210 -0.93 -10.43 -6.67
CA LEU A 210 -1.75 -10.72 -5.49
C LEU A 210 -3.25 -10.63 -5.77
N ALA A 211 -3.71 -9.57 -6.44
CA ALA A 211 -5.14 -9.37 -6.72
C ALA A 211 -5.70 -10.48 -7.63
N ALA A 212 -4.99 -10.80 -8.73
CA ALA A 212 -5.38 -11.86 -9.64
C ALA A 212 -5.33 -13.25 -8.98
N ALA A 213 -4.34 -13.49 -8.10
CA ALA A 213 -4.23 -14.73 -7.34
C ALA A 213 -5.43 -14.91 -6.39
N ARG A 214 -5.82 -13.86 -5.65
CA ARG A 214 -7.00 -13.88 -4.77
C ARG A 214 -8.28 -14.17 -5.55
N GLN A 215 -8.47 -13.50 -6.69
CA GLN A 215 -9.63 -13.72 -7.55
C GLN A 215 -9.70 -15.16 -8.07
N THR A 216 -8.56 -15.74 -8.45
CA THR A 216 -8.49 -17.14 -8.90
C THR A 216 -8.91 -18.11 -7.79
N ILE A 217 -8.39 -17.91 -6.58
CA ILE A 217 -8.75 -18.72 -5.40
C ILE A 217 -10.24 -18.58 -5.08
N GLU A 218 -10.78 -17.37 -5.10
CA GLU A 218 -12.21 -17.10 -4.89
C GLU A 218 -13.07 -17.88 -5.89
N GLN A 219 -12.73 -17.83 -7.19
CA GLN A 219 -13.48 -18.56 -8.22
C GLN A 219 -13.42 -20.09 -8.03
N MET A 220 -12.28 -20.64 -7.63
CA MET A 220 -12.12 -22.07 -7.38
C MET A 220 -12.87 -22.53 -6.12
N ALA A 221 -12.82 -21.74 -5.05
CA ALA A 221 -13.53 -22.01 -3.82
C ALA A 221 -15.05 -21.89 -4.03
N GLU A 222 -15.54 -20.88 -4.76
CA GLU A 222 -16.95 -20.76 -5.13
C GLU A 222 -17.43 -21.98 -5.93
N ARG A 223 -16.64 -22.43 -6.92
CA ARG A 223 -16.94 -23.63 -7.70
C ARG A 223 -17.02 -24.87 -6.82
N THR A 224 -16.13 -25.00 -5.85
CA THR A 224 -16.13 -26.11 -4.87
C THR A 224 -17.41 -26.12 -4.06
N VAL A 225 -17.84 -24.96 -3.54
CA VAL A 225 -19.11 -24.85 -2.80
C VAL A 225 -20.30 -25.22 -3.68
N ARG A 226 -20.37 -24.65 -4.89
CA ARG A 226 -21.51 -24.86 -5.80
C ARG A 226 -21.65 -26.31 -6.25
N ASN A 227 -20.54 -27.03 -6.39
CA ASN A 227 -20.54 -28.39 -6.92
C ASN A 227 -20.47 -29.47 -5.84
N ALA A 228 -20.27 -29.11 -4.57
CA ALA A 228 -20.17 -30.09 -3.50
C ALA A 228 -21.52 -30.82 -3.29
N PRO A 229 -21.55 -32.17 -3.34
CA PRO A 229 -22.81 -32.93 -3.22
C PRO A 229 -23.57 -32.65 -1.92
N VAL A 230 -22.86 -32.45 -0.81
CA VAL A 230 -23.46 -32.14 0.50
C VAL A 230 -24.13 -30.77 0.50
N VAL A 231 -23.54 -29.78 -0.17
CA VAL A 231 -24.12 -28.42 -0.32
C VAL A 231 -25.37 -28.47 -1.19
N LEU A 232 -25.31 -29.16 -2.34
CA LEU A 232 -26.46 -29.33 -3.24
C LEU A 232 -27.61 -30.08 -2.57
N LYS A 233 -27.30 -31.14 -1.80
CA LYS A 233 -28.30 -31.88 -1.00
C LYS A 233 -28.98 -30.96 0.02
N ARG A 234 -28.20 -30.14 0.73
CA ARG A 234 -28.73 -29.17 1.71
C ARG A 234 -29.55 -28.06 1.06
N ALA A 235 -29.15 -27.62 -0.13
CA ALA A 235 -29.84 -26.60 -0.92
C ALA A 235 -31.10 -27.12 -1.62
N VAL A 236 -31.38 -28.43 -1.56
CA VAL A 236 -32.49 -29.09 -2.28
C VAL A 236 -32.37 -28.86 -3.79
N GLY A 237 -31.16 -29.04 -4.32
CA GLY A 237 -30.85 -28.86 -5.73
C GLY A 237 -30.09 -27.56 -5.98
N GLU A 238 -30.76 -26.54 -6.50
CA GLU A 238 -30.11 -25.37 -7.07
C GLU A 238 -29.72 -24.29 -6.05
N ILE A 239 -28.53 -23.74 -6.26
CA ILE A 239 -27.97 -22.63 -5.48
C ILE A 239 -28.13 -21.34 -6.28
N LYS A 240 -28.92 -20.40 -5.76
CA LYS A 240 -29.11 -19.07 -6.36
C LYS A 240 -27.83 -18.24 -6.28
N LEU A 241 -27.15 -18.29 -5.13
CA LEU A 241 -25.95 -17.51 -4.87
C LEU A 241 -25.00 -18.26 -3.94
N ALA A 242 -23.71 -18.29 -4.29
CA ALA A 242 -22.63 -18.56 -3.36
C ALA A 242 -21.72 -17.32 -3.39
N LYS A 243 -21.56 -16.62 -2.26
CA LYS A 243 -20.70 -15.43 -2.18
C LYS A 243 -19.81 -15.50 -0.95
N SER A 244 -18.53 -15.19 -1.12
CA SER A 244 -17.60 -15.06 0.00
C SER A 244 -18.09 -13.99 0.97
N TYR A 245 -18.25 -14.39 2.23
CA TYR A 245 -18.60 -13.53 3.37
C TYR A 245 -17.33 -13.06 4.09
N SER A 246 -16.36 -13.96 4.26
CA SER A 246 -15.10 -13.67 4.92
C SER A 246 -13.99 -14.61 4.48
N SER A 247 -12.74 -14.18 4.64
CA SER A 247 -11.55 -14.98 4.38
C SER A 247 -10.52 -14.77 5.49
N ARG A 248 -9.78 -15.84 5.84
CA ARG A 248 -8.61 -15.78 6.72
C ARG A 248 -7.34 -16.01 5.91
N GLY A 249 -6.24 -15.38 6.33
CA GLY A 249 -4.93 -15.51 5.70
C GLY A 249 -4.24 -14.15 5.58
N VAL A 250 -2.91 -14.13 5.70
CA VAL A 250 -2.13 -12.88 5.66
C VAL A 250 -2.06 -12.35 4.22
N TRP A 251 -1.65 -13.20 3.28
CA TRP A 251 -1.46 -12.83 1.87
C TRP A 251 -2.58 -13.38 1.00
N LEU A 252 -2.74 -14.70 1.00
CA LEU A 252 -3.78 -15.42 0.29
C LEU A 252 -4.78 -16.06 1.28
N PRO A 253 -6.04 -16.24 0.88
CA PRO A 253 -7.00 -16.98 1.68
C PRO A 253 -6.52 -18.41 1.94
N VAL A 254 -6.52 -18.83 3.21
CA VAL A 254 -6.31 -20.23 3.63
C VAL A 254 -7.62 -20.89 4.04
N ARG A 255 -8.61 -20.08 4.43
CA ARG A 255 -9.98 -20.50 4.68
C ARG A 255 -10.95 -19.41 4.27
N MET A 256 -12.02 -19.80 3.60
CA MET A 256 -13.06 -18.89 3.12
C MET A 256 -14.42 -19.35 3.62
N THR A 257 -15.25 -18.40 4.06
CA THR A 257 -16.65 -18.66 4.41
C THR A 257 -17.53 -18.13 3.30
N TYR A 258 -18.36 -18.98 2.72
CA TYR A 258 -19.36 -18.63 1.72
C TYR A 258 -20.73 -18.60 2.33
N THR A 259 -21.50 -17.55 2.06
CA THR A 259 -22.95 -17.59 2.23
C THR A 259 -23.55 -18.28 1.02
N VAL A 260 -24.30 -19.35 1.28
CA VAL A 260 -25.03 -20.14 0.29
C VAL A 260 -26.51 -19.82 0.41
N VAL A 261 -27.07 -19.25 -0.66
CA VAL A 261 -28.50 -18.95 -0.77
C VAL A 261 -29.11 -19.98 -1.72
N PRO A 262 -29.88 -20.96 -1.21
CA PRO A 262 -30.58 -21.90 -2.08
C PRO A 262 -31.77 -21.22 -2.79
N VAL A 263 -32.26 -21.82 -3.86
CA VAL A 263 -33.50 -21.36 -4.52
C VAL A 263 -34.71 -21.54 -3.60
N LYS A 264 -34.72 -22.61 -2.80
CA LYS A 264 -35.73 -22.91 -1.78
C LYS A 264 -35.06 -23.23 -0.44
N GLY A 265 -35.59 -22.68 0.65
CA GLY A 265 -35.06 -22.89 2.00
C GLY A 265 -34.33 -21.69 2.57
N LYS A 266 -33.69 -21.87 3.73
CA LYS A 266 -32.96 -20.80 4.43
C LYS A 266 -31.51 -20.74 3.95
N PRO A 267 -30.90 -19.55 3.84
CA PRO A 267 -29.46 -19.42 3.63
C PRO A 267 -28.67 -20.15 4.71
N PHE A 268 -27.52 -20.67 4.32
CA PHE A 268 -26.56 -21.31 5.22
C PHE A 268 -25.14 -20.93 4.81
N TYR A 269 -24.14 -21.40 5.53
CA TYR A 269 -22.74 -21.10 5.29
C TYR A 269 -21.96 -22.36 4.92
N ALA A 270 -20.94 -22.20 4.08
CA ALA A 270 -19.99 -23.24 3.72
C ALA A 270 -18.56 -22.73 3.97
N GLU A 271 -17.76 -23.49 4.71
CA GLU A 271 -16.33 -23.21 4.85
C GLU A 271 -15.55 -24.02 3.82
N VAL A 272 -14.62 -23.34 3.15
CA VAL A 272 -13.70 -23.93 2.18
C VAL A 272 -12.29 -23.72 2.69
N ASP A 273 -11.57 -24.83 2.87
CA ASP A 273 -10.13 -24.81 3.07
C ASP A 273 -9.43 -24.65 1.73
N VAL A 274 -8.41 -23.79 1.74
CA VAL A 274 -7.61 -23.46 0.56
C VAL A 274 -6.16 -23.77 0.88
N VAL A 275 -5.58 -24.67 0.09
CA VAL A 275 -4.14 -24.92 0.07
C VAL A 275 -3.61 -24.40 -1.26
N SER A 276 -2.72 -23.42 -1.21
CA SER A 276 -2.08 -22.86 -2.40
C SER A 276 -0.57 -22.94 -2.29
N SER A 277 0.10 -23.13 -3.42
CA SER A 277 1.55 -23.00 -3.53
C SER A 277 1.92 -21.70 -4.24
N ILE A 278 3.09 -21.18 -3.91
CA ILE A 278 3.71 -20.04 -4.59
C ILE A 278 4.91 -20.54 -5.37
N THR A 279 5.03 -20.14 -6.63
CA THR A 279 6.17 -20.52 -7.48
C THR A 279 7.43 -19.74 -7.05
N PRO A 280 8.64 -20.19 -7.46
CA PRO A 280 9.86 -19.42 -7.23
C PRO A 280 9.81 -17.98 -7.77
N ASP A 281 9.10 -17.78 -8.88
CA ASP A 281 8.83 -16.45 -9.46
C ASP A 281 7.75 -15.65 -8.72
N ARG A 282 7.35 -16.10 -7.52
CA ARG A 282 6.36 -15.44 -6.65
C ARG A 282 4.98 -15.28 -7.30
N LYS A 283 4.58 -16.27 -8.11
CA LYS A 283 3.23 -16.34 -8.71
C LYS A 283 2.39 -17.39 -8.01
N LEU A 284 1.07 -17.28 -8.15
CA LEU A 284 0.17 -18.34 -7.73
C LEU A 284 0.49 -19.62 -8.52
N GLY A 285 0.80 -20.69 -7.80
CA GLY A 285 1.03 -22.03 -8.34
C GLY A 285 -0.24 -22.86 -8.31
N GLN A 286 -0.13 -24.07 -7.76
CA GLN A 286 -1.27 -24.97 -7.61
C GLN A 286 -2.20 -24.49 -6.50
N VAL A 287 -3.50 -24.66 -6.72
CA VAL A 287 -4.54 -24.37 -5.73
C VAL A 287 -5.43 -25.59 -5.58
N THR A 288 -5.56 -26.05 -4.34
CA THR A 288 -6.51 -27.09 -3.95
C THR A 288 -7.53 -26.48 -3.00
N THR A 289 -8.79 -26.67 -3.32
CA THR A 289 -9.92 -26.19 -2.52
C THR A 289 -10.76 -27.37 -2.07
N THR A 290 -11.02 -27.45 -0.78
CA THR A 290 -11.78 -28.55 -0.18
C THR A 290 -12.91 -27.96 0.67
N LEU A 291 -14.14 -28.44 0.47
CA LEU A 291 -15.22 -28.10 1.38
C LEU A 291 -14.87 -28.68 2.75
N ALA A 292 -14.72 -27.82 3.76
CA ALA A 292 -14.41 -28.23 5.11
C ALA A 292 -15.69 -28.55 5.89
N CYS A 293 -16.65 -27.62 5.90
CA CYS A 293 -17.92 -27.81 6.61
C CYS A 293 -19.08 -26.99 6.02
N ILE A 294 -20.30 -27.36 6.41
CA ILE A 294 -21.51 -26.52 6.24
C ILE A 294 -22.13 -26.20 7.62
N THR A 295 -22.58 -24.96 7.78
CA THR A 295 -23.08 -24.44 9.07
C THR A 295 -24.29 -23.53 8.88
N GLU A 296 -25.16 -23.40 9.89
CA GLU A 296 -26.31 -22.47 9.87
C GLU A 296 -25.92 -21.05 10.30
N HIS A 297 -24.80 -20.91 11.00
CA HIS A 297 -24.28 -19.65 11.52
C HIS A 297 -22.99 -19.24 10.83
N SER A 298 -22.78 -17.92 10.72
CA SER A 298 -21.51 -17.34 10.31
C SER A 298 -20.45 -17.63 11.36
N ALA A 299 -19.17 -17.70 10.98
CA ALA A 299 -18.08 -17.97 11.92
C ALA A 299 -17.97 -16.93 13.07
N SER A 300 -18.51 -15.72 12.89
CA SER A 300 -18.54 -14.66 13.89
C SER A 300 -19.69 -14.79 14.90
N ASP A 301 -20.75 -15.54 14.57
CA ASP A 301 -21.97 -15.67 15.38
C ASP A 301 -22.15 -17.08 15.96
N ARG A 302 -21.11 -17.94 15.91
CA ARG A 302 -21.20 -19.33 16.38
C ARG A 302 -21.26 -19.40 17.91
N PRO A 303 -22.32 -20.00 18.49
CA PRO A 303 -22.28 -20.39 19.90
C PRO A 303 -21.31 -21.56 20.09
N SER A 304 -20.62 -21.59 21.24
CA SER A 304 -19.52 -22.52 21.55
C SER A 304 -19.91 -24.01 21.56
N ASN A 305 -21.19 -24.33 21.49
CA ASN A 305 -21.76 -25.68 21.51
C ASN A 305 -22.28 -26.17 20.14
N PHE A 306 -22.09 -25.41 19.06
CA PHE A 306 -22.60 -25.78 17.74
C PHE A 306 -21.74 -26.89 17.08
N ARG A 307 -22.40 -27.87 16.43
CA ARG A 307 -21.73 -28.94 15.69
C ARG A 307 -21.76 -28.65 14.20
N ASP A 308 -20.57 -28.44 13.64
CA ASP A 308 -20.37 -28.26 12.20
C ASP A 308 -20.60 -29.58 11.46
N VAL A 309 -21.25 -29.55 10.29
CA VAL A 309 -21.29 -30.73 9.41
C VAL A 309 -20.03 -30.69 8.56
N CYS A 310 -18.93 -31.23 9.11
CA CYS A 310 -17.65 -31.32 8.41
C CYS A 310 -17.65 -32.52 7.45
N THR A 311 -16.98 -32.41 6.30
CA THR A 311 -16.78 -33.55 5.39
C THR A 311 -16.00 -34.71 6.03
N ASP A 312 -15.25 -34.41 7.08
CA ASP A 312 -14.52 -35.38 7.91
C ASP A 312 -15.34 -35.93 9.09
N ASP A 313 -16.58 -35.47 9.30
CA ASP A 313 -17.48 -36.01 10.32
C ASP A 313 -18.18 -37.28 9.79
N PRO A 314 -17.91 -38.48 10.36
CA PRO A 314 -18.59 -39.72 9.98
C PRO A 314 -20.12 -39.64 10.13
N ALA A 315 -20.64 -38.74 10.98
CA ALA A 315 -22.08 -38.51 11.15
C ALA A 315 -22.71 -37.75 9.97
N ALA A 316 -21.93 -37.00 9.18
CA ALA A 316 -22.39 -36.36 7.95
C ALA A 316 -22.63 -37.36 6.81
N ARG A 317 -22.00 -38.55 6.87
CA ARG A 317 -22.14 -39.62 5.87
C ARG A 317 -23.41 -40.45 6.05
N ARG A 318 -24.12 -40.31 7.18
CA ARG A 318 -25.36 -41.04 7.48
C ARG A 318 -26.48 -40.07 7.82
N ARG A 319 -27.18 -39.60 6.79
CA ARG A 319 -28.60 -39.18 6.75
C ARG A 319 -28.93 -38.76 5.34
#